data_AF-A0A099T9Z0-F1
#
_entry.id   AF-A0A099T9Z0-F1
#
_cell.length_a   1.000
_cell.length_b   1.000
_cell.length_c   1.000
_cell.angle_alpha   90.00
_cell.angle_beta   90.00
_cell.angle_gamma   90.00
#
_symmetry.space_group_name_H-M   'P 1'
#
loop_
_entity.id
_entity.type
_entity.pdbx_description
1 polymer ?
#
loop_
_entity_poly.entity_id
_entity_poly.type
_entity_poly.pdbx_seq_one_letter_code
_entity_poly.pdbx_strand_id
1 'polypeptide(L)'
;MTDTFENFLNDITRCFVEPNFELWRSRLILPFSIVMKDGTMVLSDVDEVKRNFDLYLKAVEIMKPDVIDRSIVSFEHCDDGSILGTFRTRVVRDGILVIEPYAGTALLRRIDGRLQMSSLLNARGHHEWTGIRGH
;
A
#
# COMPACT_ATOMS: atom_id res chain seq x y z
N MET A 1 1.07 0.40 23.67
CA MET A 1 -0.24 0.31 23.00
C MET A 1 -0.10 -0.60 21.80
N THR A 2 -1.09 -1.44 21.55
CA THR A 2 -1.11 -2.32 20.38
C THR A 2 -1.53 -1.52 19.15
N ASP A 3 -0.79 -1.68 18.06
CA ASP A 3 -1.02 -0.96 16.81
C ASP A 3 -2.34 -1.37 16.14
N THR A 4 -3.11 -0.40 15.63
CA THR A 4 -4.44 -0.62 15.03
C THR A 4 -4.37 -0.62 13.50
N PHE A 5 -5.43 -1.08 12.86
CA PHE A 5 -5.48 -1.10 11.40
C PHE A 5 -5.55 0.32 10.82
N GLU A 6 -6.22 1.26 11.49
CA GLU A 6 -6.24 2.67 11.14
C GLU A 6 -4.83 3.26 11.14
N ASN A 7 -4.03 2.97 12.18
CA ASN A 7 -2.64 3.43 12.24
C ASN A 7 -1.79 2.85 11.12
N PHE A 8 -1.99 1.57 10.81
CA PHE A 8 -1.35 0.94 9.65
C PHE A 8 -1.73 1.67 8.34
N LEU A 9 -3.03 1.90 8.10
CA LEU A 9 -3.52 2.60 6.90
C LEU A 9 -3.02 4.04 6.81
N ASN A 10 -2.95 4.75 7.94
CA ASN A 10 -2.39 6.09 8.03
C ASN A 10 -0.91 6.10 7.65
N ASP A 11 -0.12 5.16 8.16
CA ASP A 11 1.31 5.08 7.85
C ASP A 11 1.57 4.80 6.36
N ILE A 12 0.86 3.82 5.78
CA ILE A 12 1.00 3.49 4.34
C ILE A 12 0.39 4.54 3.41
N THR A 13 -0.32 5.53 3.95
CA THR A 13 -0.79 6.71 3.23
C THR A 13 0.23 7.82 3.33
N ARG A 14 0.63 8.14 4.56
CA ARG A 14 1.53 9.24 4.89
C ARG A 14 2.88 9.09 4.21
N CYS A 15 3.41 7.88 4.09
CA CYS A 15 4.70 7.68 3.44
C CYS A 15 4.75 8.16 1.98
N PHE A 16 3.61 8.31 1.30
CA PHE A 16 3.55 8.84 -0.08
C PHE A 16 3.21 10.34 -0.14
N VAL A 17 2.48 10.86 0.85
CA VAL A 17 2.14 12.29 0.96
C VAL A 17 3.33 13.09 1.49
N GLU A 18 4.00 12.55 2.51
CA GLU A 18 5.28 13.01 3.06
C GLU A 18 6.29 11.89 2.78
N PRO A 19 7.05 11.96 1.66
CA PRO A 19 7.93 10.89 1.21
C PRO A 19 8.81 10.33 2.34
N ASN A 20 8.47 9.16 2.84
CA ASN A 20 9.14 8.53 3.98
C ASN A 20 9.31 7.02 3.75
N PHE A 21 10.43 6.67 3.14
CA PHE A 21 10.77 5.30 2.82
C PHE A 21 10.92 4.42 4.06
N GLU A 22 11.51 4.93 5.14
CA GLU A 22 11.70 4.16 6.37
C GLU A 22 10.37 3.79 7.01
N LEU A 23 9.40 4.71 6.99
CA LEU A 23 8.05 4.43 7.45
C LEU A 23 7.40 3.33 6.62
N TRP A 24 7.46 3.44 5.29
CA TRP A 24 6.97 2.40 4.38
C TRP A 24 7.64 1.05 4.66
N ARG A 25 8.97 1.02 4.68
CA ARG A 25 9.78 -0.18 4.93
C ARG A 25 9.46 -0.84 6.27
N SER A 26 9.21 -0.04 7.31
CA SER A 26 8.87 -0.53 8.64
C SER A 26 7.52 -1.24 8.71
N ARG A 27 6.66 -1.05 7.71
CA ARG A 27 5.36 -1.71 7.54
C ARG A 27 5.44 -2.99 6.70
N LEU A 28 6.62 -3.39 6.20
CA LEU A 28 6.77 -4.55 5.32
C LEU A 28 7.50 -5.71 5.99
N ILE A 29 7.04 -6.92 5.66
CA ILE A 29 7.74 -8.19 5.87
C ILE A 29 8.28 -8.61 4.50
N LEU A 30 9.57 -8.94 4.43
CA LEU A 30 10.20 -9.44 3.21
C LEU A 30 10.29 -10.97 3.20
N PRO A 31 10.15 -11.62 2.03
CA PRO A 31 9.81 -11.02 0.73
C PRO A 31 8.37 -10.48 0.70
N PHE A 32 8.17 -9.33 0.06
CA PHE A 32 6.86 -8.66 -0.03
C PHE A 32 6.24 -8.86 -1.40
N SER A 33 5.00 -9.36 -1.44
CA SER A 33 4.29 -9.65 -2.69
C SER A 33 3.23 -8.59 -3.00
N ILE A 34 3.24 -8.08 -4.23
CA ILE A 34 2.20 -7.20 -4.76
C ILE A 34 1.47 -7.96 -5.85
N VAL A 35 0.24 -8.38 -5.56
CA VAL A 35 -0.61 -9.14 -6.48
C VAL A 35 -1.52 -8.14 -7.21
N MET A 36 -1.26 -7.99 -8.50
CA MET A 36 -1.99 -7.11 -9.43
C MET A 36 -2.83 -7.98 -10.38
N LYS A 37 -3.68 -7.32 -11.17
CA LYS A 37 -4.53 -8.03 -12.15
C LYS A 37 -3.72 -8.78 -13.21
N ASP A 38 -2.57 -8.26 -13.60
CA ASP A 38 -1.72 -8.76 -14.69
C ASP A 38 -0.56 -9.66 -14.22
N GLY A 39 -0.41 -9.84 -12.91
CA GLY A 39 0.63 -10.71 -12.36
C GLY A 39 0.95 -10.41 -10.91
N THR A 40 1.92 -11.15 -10.38
CA THR A 40 2.48 -10.91 -9.05
C THR A 40 3.90 -10.41 -9.18
N MET A 41 4.20 -9.31 -8.52
CA MET A 41 5.55 -8.79 -8.34
C MET A 41 6.01 -9.13 -6.93
N VAL A 42 7.22 -9.67 -6.79
CA VAL A 42 7.82 -10.00 -5.50
C VAL A 42 9.03 -9.09 -5.30
N LEU A 43 9.08 -8.40 -4.16
CA LEU A 43 10.19 -7.57 -3.73
C LEU A 43 10.93 -8.32 -2.62
N SER A 44 12.11 -8.81 -2.92
CA SER A 44 12.88 -9.76 -2.11
C SER A 44 13.76 -9.05 -1.08
N ASP A 45 14.23 -7.85 -1.40
CA ASP A 45 15.14 -7.08 -0.56
C ASP A 45 14.75 -5.60 -0.45
N VAL A 46 15.48 -4.88 0.40
CA VAL A 46 15.20 -3.47 0.70
C VAL A 46 15.43 -2.58 -0.52
N ASP A 47 16.39 -2.92 -1.39
CA ASP A 47 16.71 -2.11 -2.58
C ASP A 47 15.60 -2.24 -3.63
N GLU A 48 15.02 -3.44 -3.79
CA GLU A 48 13.83 -3.68 -4.61
C GLU A 48 12.62 -2.91 -4.09
N VAL A 49 12.39 -2.91 -2.77
CA VAL A 49 11.33 -2.09 -2.15
C VAL A 49 11.58 -0.62 -2.42
N LYS A 50 12.82 -0.14 -2.29
CA LYS A 50 13.16 1.26 -2.52
C LYS A 50 12.90 1.67 -3.96
N ARG A 51 13.37 0.89 -4.94
CA ARG A 51 13.09 1.13 -6.36
C ARG A 51 11.59 1.18 -6.64
N ASN A 52 10.82 0.26 -6.06
CA ASN A 52 9.37 0.25 -6.23
C ASN A 52 8.69 1.47 -5.59
N PHE A 53 9.12 1.85 -4.39
CA PHE A 53 8.60 3.03 -3.69
C PHE A 53 8.86 4.31 -4.48
N ASP A 54 10.07 4.47 -5.03
CA ASP A 54 10.43 5.64 -5.85
C ASP A 54 9.54 5.73 -7.12
N LEU A 55 9.03 4.62 -7.66
CA LEU A 55 8.07 4.62 -8.77
C LEU A 55 6.68 5.10 -8.35
N TYR A 56 6.22 4.76 -7.14
CA TYR A 56 4.99 5.32 -6.58
C TYR A 56 5.12 6.82 -6.28
N LEU A 57 6.29 7.28 -5.82
CA LEU A 57 6.53 8.73 -5.64
C LEU A 57 6.41 9.49 -6.96
N LYS A 58 7.01 8.98 -8.05
CA LYS A 58 6.82 9.56 -9.39
C LYS A 58 5.34 9.60 -9.79
N ALA A 59 4.58 8.56 -9.46
CA ALA A 59 3.14 8.53 -9.73
C ALA A 59 2.39 9.61 -8.96
N VAL A 60 2.73 9.83 -7.69
CA VAL A 60 2.17 10.91 -6.88
C VAL A 60 2.56 12.28 -7.44
N GLU A 61 3.81 12.49 -7.87
CA GLU A 61 4.26 13.73 -8.51
C GLU A 61 3.52 14.06 -9.81
N ILE A 62 3.18 13.04 -10.60
CA ILE A 62 2.42 13.18 -11.85
C ILE A 62 0.96 13.49 -11.57
N MET A 63 0.31 12.70 -10.71
CA MET A 63 -1.12 12.84 -10.42
C MET A 63 -1.43 14.11 -9.61
N LYS A 64 -0.50 14.50 -8.72
CA LYS A 64 -0.64 15.60 -7.75
C LYS A 64 -1.94 15.53 -6.95
N PRO A 65 -2.22 14.42 -6.25
CA PRO A 65 -3.43 14.30 -5.46
C PRO A 65 -3.40 15.27 -4.27
N ASP A 66 -4.52 15.90 -3.99
CA ASP A 66 -4.72 16.68 -2.76
C ASP A 66 -4.98 15.74 -1.57
N VAL A 67 -5.67 14.63 -1.84
CA VAL A 67 -6.07 13.65 -0.83
C VAL A 67 -5.84 12.24 -1.36
N ILE A 68 -5.13 11.45 -0.57
CA ILE A 68 -5.15 9.99 -0.65
C ILE A 68 -5.77 9.52 0.66
N ASP A 69 -6.96 8.92 0.60
CA ASP A 69 -7.62 8.35 1.77
C ASP A 69 -7.73 6.83 1.64
N ARG A 70 -7.77 6.15 2.79
CA ARG A 70 -8.00 4.72 2.88
C ARG A 70 -9.03 4.46 3.96
N SER A 71 -10.19 3.93 3.59
CA SER A 71 -11.23 3.53 4.52
C SER A 71 -11.21 2.03 4.76
N ILE A 72 -11.34 1.61 6.01
CA ILE A 72 -11.44 0.19 6.38
C ILE A 72 -12.72 -0.40 5.77
N VAL A 73 -12.59 -1.58 5.16
CA VAL A 73 -13.70 -2.39 4.66
C VAL A 73 -13.90 -3.62 5.54
N SER A 74 -12.83 -4.36 5.81
CA SER A 74 -12.85 -5.49 6.76
C SER A 74 -11.49 -5.66 7.44
N PHE A 75 -11.51 -6.29 8.61
CA PHE A 75 -10.30 -6.63 9.37
C PHE A 75 -10.54 -7.95 10.10
N GLU A 76 -9.96 -9.03 9.56
CA GLU A 76 -10.30 -10.41 9.91
C GLU A 76 -9.07 -11.14 10.42
N HIS A 77 -9.21 -11.83 11.55
CA HIS A 77 -8.17 -12.69 12.11
C HIS A 77 -8.30 -14.10 11.54
N CYS A 78 -7.20 -14.65 11.06
CA CYS A 78 -7.13 -16.00 10.54
C CYS A 78 -6.67 -16.98 11.63
N ASP A 79 -7.02 -18.26 11.49
CA ASP A 79 -6.65 -19.32 12.44
C ASP A 79 -5.13 -19.53 12.55
N ASP A 80 -4.38 -19.18 11.50
CA ASP A 80 -2.91 -19.27 11.46
C ASP A 80 -2.20 -18.07 12.12
N GLY A 81 -2.97 -17.16 12.73
CA GLY A 81 -2.46 -15.94 13.36
C GLY A 81 -2.15 -14.80 12.39
N SER A 82 -2.36 -14.99 11.09
CA SER A 82 -2.36 -13.89 10.13
C SER A 82 -3.65 -13.05 10.24
N ILE A 83 -3.63 -11.90 9.58
CA ILE A 83 -4.75 -10.95 9.58
C ILE A 83 -4.98 -10.51 8.13
N LEU A 84 -6.23 -10.53 7.68
CA LEU A 84 -6.63 -9.94 6.40
C LEU A 84 -7.25 -8.57 6.65
N GLY A 85 -6.56 -7.53 6.18
CA GLY A 85 -7.04 -6.15 6.26
C GLY A 85 -7.47 -5.64 4.89
N THR A 86 -8.77 -5.50 4.65
CA THR A 86 -9.30 -4.95 3.40
C THR A 86 -9.62 -3.48 3.58
N PHE A 87 -9.19 -2.65 2.63
CA PHE A 87 -9.43 -1.22 2.62
C PHE A 87 -9.77 -0.73 1.22
N ARG A 88 -10.48 0.39 1.15
CA ARG A 88 -10.76 1.10 -0.11
C ARG A 88 -9.91 2.35 -0.18
N THR A 89 -9.19 2.53 -1.28
CA THR A 89 -8.36 3.71 -1.53
C THR A 89 -9.11 4.69 -2.44
N ARG A 90 -9.12 5.97 -2.09
CA ARG A 90 -9.52 7.05 -3.00
C ARG A 90 -8.36 8.02 -3.17
N VAL A 91 -8.24 8.53 -4.39
CA VAL A 91 -7.24 9.52 -4.78
C VAL A 91 -7.99 10.68 -5.43
N VAL A 92 -7.91 11.85 -4.82
CA VAL A 92 -8.69 13.04 -5.16
C VAL A 92 -7.77 14.19 -5.49
N ARG A 93 -8.13 14.97 -6.49
CA ARG A 93 -7.52 16.25 -6.85
C ARG A 93 -8.61 17.22 -7.27
N ASP A 94 -8.54 18.47 -6.84
CA ASP A 94 -9.51 19.53 -7.15
C ASP A 94 -10.97 19.10 -6.86
N GLY A 95 -11.18 18.29 -5.82
CA GLY A 95 -12.48 17.74 -5.44
C GLY A 95 -13.03 16.61 -6.32
N ILE A 96 -12.29 16.18 -7.34
CA ILE A 96 -12.66 15.08 -8.24
C ILE A 96 -11.78 13.85 -8.06
N LEU A 97 -12.32 12.67 -8.35
CA LEU A 97 -11.55 11.42 -8.35
C LEU A 97 -10.56 11.41 -9.52
N VAL A 98 -9.27 11.21 -9.22
CA VAL A 98 -8.21 11.12 -10.24
C VAL A 98 -8.14 9.72 -10.85
N ILE A 99 -8.46 8.71 -10.03
CA ILE A 99 -8.59 7.31 -10.45
C ILE A 99 -9.82 6.70 -9.79
N GLU A 100 -10.36 5.66 -10.43
CA GLU A 100 -11.47 4.87 -9.87
C GLU A 100 -11.08 4.28 -8.50
N PRO A 101 -11.88 4.53 -7.44
CA PRO A 101 -11.64 3.96 -6.13
C PRO A 101 -11.56 2.44 -6.20
N TYR A 102 -10.56 1.87 -5.55
CA TYR A 102 -10.31 0.43 -5.61
C TYR A 102 -10.08 -0.14 -4.22
N ALA A 103 -10.40 -1.42 -4.07
CA ALA A 103 -10.13 -2.17 -2.85
C ALA A 103 -8.74 -2.82 -2.93
N GLY A 104 -8.00 -2.76 -1.84
CA GLY A 104 -6.79 -3.55 -1.62
C GLY A 104 -6.94 -4.38 -0.36
N THR A 105 -6.37 -5.58 -0.35
CA THR A 105 -6.35 -6.45 0.83
C THR A 105 -4.90 -6.70 1.22
N ALA A 106 -4.51 -6.30 2.42
CA ALA A 106 -3.21 -6.60 2.98
C ALA A 106 -3.26 -7.90 3.77
N LEU A 107 -2.32 -8.82 3.49
CA LEU A 107 -2.03 -9.93 4.38
C LEU A 107 -1.03 -9.44 5.43
N LEU A 108 -1.49 -9.38 6.67
CA LEU A 108 -0.83 -8.75 7.79
C LEU A 108 -0.40 -9.79 8.83
N ARG A 109 0.66 -9.46 9.56
CA ARG A 109 1.05 -10.11 10.81
C ARG A 109 1.35 -9.06 11.85
N ARG A 110 1.22 -9.45 13.12
CA ARG A 110 1.64 -8.64 14.25
C ARG A 110 3.04 -9.07 14.68
N ILE A 111 4.02 -8.20 14.48
CA ILE A 111 5.42 -8.41 14.85
C ILE A 111 5.78 -7.34 15.88
N ASP A 112 6.20 -7.76 17.07
CA ASP A 112 6.52 -6.87 18.20
C ASP A 112 5.43 -5.81 18.49
N GLY A 113 4.17 -6.23 18.41
CA GLY A 113 3.00 -5.38 18.65
C GLY A 113 2.58 -4.49 17.47
N ARG A 114 3.38 -4.42 16.40
CA ARG A 114 3.13 -3.61 15.20
C ARG A 114 2.56 -4.44 14.05
N LEU A 115 1.63 -3.87 13.29
CA LEU A 115 1.13 -4.48 12.05
C LEU A 115 2.12 -4.29 10.91
N GLN A 116 2.49 -5.39 10.27
CA GLN A 116 3.33 -5.40 9.07
C GLN A 116 2.69 -6.29 8.01
N MET A 117 2.84 -5.94 6.74
CA MET A 117 2.28 -6.68 5.61
C MET A 117 3.33 -7.50 4.88
N SER A 118 2.97 -8.74 4.54
CA SER A 118 3.76 -9.62 3.66
C SER A 118 3.24 -9.62 2.23
N SER A 119 1.96 -9.28 2.04
CA SER A 119 1.35 -9.21 0.71
C SER A 119 0.31 -8.10 0.62
N LEU A 120 0.19 -7.50 -0.56
CA LEU A 120 -0.92 -6.63 -0.93
C LEU A 120 -1.61 -7.21 -2.17
N LEU A 121 -2.86 -7.64 -1.99
CA LEU A 121 -3.72 -8.19 -3.02
C LEU A 121 -4.63 -7.12 -3.62
N ASN A 122 -5.00 -7.33 -4.89
CA ASN A 122 -5.76 -6.36 -5.68
C ASN A 122 -5.12 -4.97 -5.69
N ALA A 123 -3.78 -4.96 -5.61
CA ALA A 123 -3.03 -3.74 -5.71
C ALA A 123 -3.18 -3.19 -7.14
N ARG A 124 -3.30 -1.87 -7.24
CA ARG A 124 -3.03 -1.19 -8.51
C ARG A 124 -1.55 -0.85 -8.53
N GLY A 125 -0.82 -1.41 -9.49
CA GLY A 125 0.58 -1.06 -9.70
C GLY A 125 0.74 0.43 -10.01
N HIS A 126 1.91 0.99 -9.74
CA HIS A 126 2.22 2.39 -10.04
C HIS A 126 1.98 2.77 -11.52
N HIS A 127 2.09 1.80 -12.44
CA HIS A 127 1.73 1.97 -13.86
C HIS A 127 0.26 2.32 -14.09
N GLU A 128 -0.67 1.83 -13.26
CA GLU A 128 -2.08 2.21 -13.36
C GLU A 128 -2.36 3.61 -12.82
N TRP A 129 -1.45 4.15 -12.00
CA TRP A 129 -1.53 5.52 -11.50
C TRP A 129 -0.93 6.52 -12.48
N THR A 130 0.12 6.13 -13.20
CA THR A 130 0.80 6.98 -14.19
C THR A 130 0.25 6.83 -15.61
N GLY A 131 -0.47 5.75 -15.90
CA GLY A 131 -0.87 5.39 -17.27
C GLY A 131 0.28 4.90 -18.16
N ILE A 132 1.51 4.81 -17.65
CA ILE A 132 2.69 4.39 -18.41
C ILE A 132 2.98 2.93 -18.04
N ARG A 133 2.80 2.01 -18.99
CA ARG A 133 3.32 0.63 -18.86
C ARG A 133 4.84 0.67 -19.01
N GLY A 134 5.56 0.15 -18.02
CA GLY A 134 6.99 -0.13 -18.18
C GLY A 134 7.17 -1.13 -19.32
N HIS A 135 8.04 -0.79 -20.27
CA HIS A 135 8.53 -1.72 -21.29
C HIS A 135 9.58 -2.65 -20.72
#